data_AF-A0A0W8D4M3-F1
#
_entry.id   AF-A0A0W8D4M3-F1
#
_cell.length_a   1.000
_cell.length_b   1.000
_cell.length_c   1.000
_cell.angle_alpha   90.00
_cell.angle_beta   90.00
_cell.angle_gamma   90.00
#
_symmetry.space_group_name_H-M   'P 1'
#
loop_
_entity.id
_entity.type
_entity.pdbx_description
1 polymer ?
#
loop_
_entity_poly.entity_id
_entity_poly.type
_entity_poly.pdbx_seq_one_letter_code
_entity_poly.pdbx_strand_id
1 'polypeptide(L)'
;MLREGFEVDDAFLALKLEAAKGNIFGGWKFKTWMKFANKLDRQNAGEAMVRSLATKYGDVGLAKMLRHINYGKTAGISKKLQRDQFDFWFKEGMGPRYVLRTLFKAEEEKEIGKLGRKILGEYRDYLNKNHPDWSKTIY
;
A
#
# COMPACT_ATOMS: atom_id res chain seq x y z
N MET A 1 -19.59 -4.52 16.45
CA MET A 1 -20.26 -3.58 15.52
C MET A 1 -19.35 -2.37 15.38
N LEU A 2 -19.09 -1.87 14.17
CA LEU A 2 -18.36 -0.61 13.97
C LEU A 2 -19.24 0.55 14.44
N ARG A 3 -18.66 1.58 15.06
CA ARG A 3 -19.40 2.67 15.72
C ARG A 3 -19.08 4.01 15.07
N GLU A 4 -19.96 4.99 15.28
CA GLU A 4 -19.71 6.38 14.96
C GLU A 4 -18.52 6.90 15.79
N GLY A 5 -17.65 7.71 15.16
CA GLY A 5 -16.39 8.19 15.76
C GLY A 5 -15.19 7.23 15.64
N PHE A 6 -15.33 6.07 14.99
CA PHE A 6 -14.17 5.23 14.69
C PHE A 6 -13.32 5.83 13.57
N GLU A 7 -12.01 5.75 13.72
CA GLU A 7 -11.07 5.98 12.63
C GLU A 7 -10.77 4.68 11.86
N VAL A 8 -10.00 4.79 10.77
CA VAL A 8 -9.65 3.64 9.91
C VAL A 8 -8.94 2.53 10.70
N ASP A 9 -8.03 2.90 11.61
CA ASP A 9 -7.29 1.96 12.47
C ASP A 9 -8.20 1.33 13.52
N ASP A 10 -9.11 2.08 14.15
CA ASP A 10 -10.07 1.54 15.12
C ASP A 10 -10.95 0.47 14.48
N ALA A 11 -11.43 0.73 13.27
CA ALA A 11 -12.21 -0.24 12.50
C ALA A 11 -11.37 -1.47 12.13
N PHE A 12 -10.09 -1.30 11.83
CA PHE A 12 -9.17 -2.41 11.53
C PHE A 12 -9.02 -3.35 12.73
N LEU A 13 -8.78 -2.77 13.92
CA LEU A 13 -8.66 -3.47 15.20
C LEU A 13 -9.97 -4.13 15.63
N ALA A 14 -11.10 -3.43 15.51
CA ALA A 14 -12.41 -3.96 15.86
C ALA A 14 -12.81 -5.18 15.01
N LEU A 15 -12.31 -5.25 13.78
CA LEU A 15 -12.50 -6.41 12.89
C LEU A 15 -11.45 -7.51 13.11
N LYS A 16 -10.46 -7.30 13.97
CA LYS A 16 -9.36 -8.23 14.28
C LYS A 16 -8.50 -8.54 13.05
N LEU A 17 -8.29 -7.55 12.18
CA LEU A 17 -7.50 -7.71 10.96
C LEU A 17 -5.99 -7.70 11.25
N GLU A 18 -5.57 -7.07 12.34
CA GLU A 18 -4.21 -7.08 12.89
C GLU A 18 -3.77 -8.48 13.35
N ALA A 19 -4.65 -9.23 14.02
CA ALA A 19 -4.36 -10.57 14.51
C ALA A 19 -4.58 -11.67 13.45
N ALA A 20 -5.21 -11.34 12.31
CA ALA A 20 -5.50 -12.32 11.28
C ALA A 20 -4.21 -12.91 10.68
N LYS A 21 -4.14 -14.24 10.68
CA LYS A 21 -3.07 -15.02 10.03
C LYS A 21 -3.44 -15.28 8.56
N GLY A 22 -2.45 -15.24 7.67
CA GLY A 22 -2.65 -15.48 6.24
C GLY A 22 -3.21 -14.28 5.48
N ASN A 23 -3.81 -14.55 4.31
CA ASN A 23 -4.29 -13.52 3.38
C ASN A 23 -5.65 -12.95 3.83
N ILE A 24 -5.66 -11.68 4.27
CA ILE A 24 -6.87 -10.98 4.68
C ILE A 24 -7.66 -10.36 3.51
N PHE A 25 -7.01 -10.12 2.37
CA PHE A 25 -7.50 -9.26 1.28
C PHE A 25 -8.73 -9.83 0.55
N GLY A 26 -8.98 -11.13 0.66
CA GLY A 26 -10.19 -11.78 0.12
C GLY A 26 -11.36 -11.85 1.11
N GLY A 27 -11.10 -11.62 2.40
CA GLY A 27 -12.04 -11.86 3.49
C GLY A 27 -13.16 -10.81 3.57
N TRP A 28 -14.33 -11.23 4.02
CA TRP A 28 -15.49 -10.33 4.20
C TRP A 28 -15.18 -9.18 5.17
N LYS A 29 -14.43 -9.44 6.24
CA LYS A 29 -14.00 -8.42 7.21
C LYS A 29 -13.16 -7.32 6.57
N PHE A 30 -12.22 -7.70 5.72
CA PHE A 30 -11.38 -6.74 4.99
C PHE A 30 -12.23 -5.86 4.06
N LYS A 31 -13.20 -6.47 3.35
CA LYS A 31 -14.14 -5.70 2.51
C LYS A 31 -15.00 -4.75 3.33
N THR A 32 -15.44 -5.15 4.53
CA THR A 32 -16.18 -4.28 5.45
C THR A 32 -15.33 -3.10 5.90
N TRP A 33 -14.07 -3.34 6.28
CA TRP A 33 -13.12 -2.30 6.64
C TRP A 33 -12.86 -1.31 5.50
N MET A 34 -12.62 -1.80 4.27
CA MET A 34 -12.46 -0.92 3.12
C MET A 34 -13.69 -0.05 2.87
N LYS A 35 -14.89 -0.63 2.97
CA LYS A 35 -16.14 0.12 2.83
C LYS A 35 -16.29 1.19 3.91
N PHE A 36 -15.86 0.88 5.13
CA PHE A 36 -15.85 1.83 6.24
C PHE A 36 -14.92 3.01 5.93
N ALA A 37 -13.65 2.76 5.59
CA ALA A 37 -12.68 3.81 5.26
C ALA A 37 -13.19 4.74 4.14
N ASN A 38 -13.75 4.17 3.07
CA ASN A 38 -14.31 4.97 1.97
C ASN A 38 -15.55 5.79 2.35
N LYS A 39 -16.31 5.37 3.37
CA LYS A 39 -17.45 6.14 3.88
C LYS A 39 -17.02 7.25 4.82
N LEU A 40 -15.97 7.01 5.61
CA LEU A 40 -15.41 7.97 6.55
C LEU A 40 -14.82 9.17 5.82
N ASP A 41 -13.91 8.92 4.88
CA ASP A 41 -13.34 9.94 4.02
C ASP A 41 -12.88 9.31 2.70
N ARG A 42 -13.70 9.47 1.66
CA ARG A 42 -13.40 8.88 0.35
C ARG A 42 -12.11 9.43 -0.28
N GLN A 43 -11.72 10.67 0.01
CA GLN A 43 -10.55 11.30 -0.60
C GLN A 43 -9.26 10.76 0.04
N ASN A 44 -9.27 10.57 1.36
CA ASN A 44 -8.09 10.12 2.11
C ASN A 44 -8.08 8.62 2.45
N ALA A 45 -9.17 7.88 2.16
CA ALA A 45 -9.30 6.45 2.47
C ALA A 45 -8.15 5.59 1.96
N GLY A 46 -7.66 5.84 0.74
CA GLY A 46 -6.58 5.07 0.13
C GLY A 46 -5.30 5.12 0.98
N GLU A 47 -4.89 6.33 1.33
CA GLU A 47 -3.71 6.59 2.13
C GLU A 47 -3.85 6.04 3.56
N ALA A 48 -4.99 6.29 4.20
CA ALA A 48 -5.27 5.75 5.54
C ALA A 48 -5.21 4.21 5.55
N MET A 49 -5.83 3.55 4.56
CA MET A 49 -5.76 2.09 4.45
C MET A 49 -4.33 1.58 4.22
N VAL A 50 -3.53 2.28 3.41
CA VAL A 50 -2.12 1.92 3.17
C VAL A 50 -1.32 2.05 4.46
N ARG A 51 -1.48 3.15 5.22
CA ARG A 51 -0.80 3.35 6.51
C ARG A 51 -1.14 2.22 7.49
N SER A 52 -2.43 1.89 7.68
CA SER A 52 -2.85 0.77 8.54
C SER A 52 -2.22 -0.57 8.12
N LEU A 53 -2.21 -0.85 6.81
CA LEU A 53 -1.63 -2.08 6.27
C LEU A 53 -0.11 -2.12 6.38
N ALA A 54 0.56 -0.99 6.20
CA ALA A 54 2.01 -0.85 6.36
C ALA A 54 2.42 -1.03 7.82
N THR A 55 1.62 -0.60 8.79
CA THR A 55 1.83 -0.91 10.22
C THR A 55 1.86 -2.42 10.48
N LYS A 56 1.01 -3.20 9.78
CA LYS A 56 0.97 -4.67 9.93
C LYS A 56 2.08 -5.38 9.15
N TYR A 57 2.34 -4.98 7.91
CA TYR A 57 3.18 -5.74 6.97
C TYR A 57 4.54 -5.11 6.67
N GLY A 58 4.77 -3.87 7.09
CA GLY A 58 5.84 -2.99 6.59
C GLY A 58 5.60 -2.54 5.15
N ASP A 59 6.20 -1.43 4.72
CA ASP A 59 6.02 -0.88 3.36
C ASP A 59 6.38 -1.88 2.26
N VAL A 60 7.58 -2.48 2.36
CA VAL A 60 8.07 -3.46 1.38
C VAL A 60 7.29 -4.77 1.45
N GLY A 61 6.92 -5.20 2.66
CA GLY A 61 6.13 -6.42 2.85
C GLY A 61 4.74 -6.27 2.24
N LEU A 62 4.10 -5.11 2.45
CA LEU A 62 2.83 -4.76 1.82
C LEU A 62 2.94 -4.73 0.30
N ALA A 63 3.95 -4.06 -0.26
CA ALA A 63 4.14 -3.97 -1.71
C ALA A 63 4.32 -5.36 -2.34
N LYS A 64 5.14 -6.22 -1.72
CA LYS A 64 5.33 -7.61 -2.17
C LYS A 64 4.02 -8.40 -2.09
N MET A 65 3.27 -8.25 -1.02
CA MET A 65 1.99 -8.94 -0.83
C MET A 65 0.96 -8.52 -1.89
N LEU A 66 0.74 -7.21 -2.06
CA LEU A 66 -0.19 -6.65 -3.04
C LEU A 66 0.17 -7.07 -4.46
N ARG A 67 1.46 -7.07 -4.79
CA ARG A 67 1.95 -7.54 -6.09
C ARG A 67 1.74 -9.04 -6.29
N HIS A 68 1.92 -9.83 -5.23
CA HIS A 68 1.68 -11.26 -5.26
C HIS A 68 0.20 -11.56 -5.50
N ILE A 69 -0.74 -10.90 -4.81
CA ILE A 69 -2.18 -11.20 -4.95
C ILE A 69 -2.87 -10.48 -6.12
N ASN A 70 -2.11 -9.98 -7.10
CA ASN A 70 -2.62 -9.12 -8.17
C ASN A 70 -3.26 -9.85 -9.37
N TYR A 71 -3.62 -11.11 -9.14
CA TYR A 71 -4.33 -11.98 -10.07
C TYR A 71 -5.62 -12.53 -9.43
N GLY A 72 -6.50 -13.08 -10.26
CA GLY A 72 -7.75 -13.69 -9.82
C GLY A 72 -8.69 -12.71 -9.11
N LYS A 73 -9.44 -13.20 -8.12
CA LYS A 73 -10.53 -12.47 -7.45
C LYS A 73 -10.06 -11.24 -6.65
N THR A 74 -8.79 -11.15 -6.26
CA THR A 74 -8.25 -10.03 -5.47
C THR A 74 -7.54 -8.97 -6.32
N ALA A 75 -7.38 -9.20 -7.63
CA ALA A 75 -6.60 -8.33 -8.51
C ALA A 75 -7.06 -6.87 -8.52
N GLY A 76 -8.37 -6.63 -8.53
CA GLY A 76 -8.92 -5.26 -8.54
C GLY A 76 -8.54 -4.49 -7.27
N ILE A 77 -8.71 -5.14 -6.11
CA ILE A 77 -8.39 -4.56 -4.79
C ILE A 77 -6.89 -4.32 -4.68
N SER A 78 -6.06 -5.30 -5.03
CA SER A 78 -4.62 -5.16 -4.82
C SER A 78 -3.98 -4.17 -5.78
N LYS A 79 -4.44 -4.08 -7.04
CA LYS A 79 -4.00 -3.04 -7.97
C LYS A 79 -4.41 -1.65 -7.50
N LYS A 80 -5.59 -1.51 -6.88
CA LYS A 80 -5.99 -0.23 -6.28
C LYS A 80 -5.07 0.14 -5.12
N LEU A 81 -4.91 -0.75 -4.14
CA LEU A 81 -4.07 -0.50 -2.97
C LEU A 81 -2.59 -0.31 -3.35
N GLN A 82 -2.10 -0.97 -4.40
CA GLN A 82 -0.74 -0.75 -4.89
C GLN A 82 -0.55 0.66 -5.46
N ARG A 83 -1.57 1.19 -6.16
CA ARG A 83 -1.57 2.60 -6.60
C ARG A 83 -1.65 3.56 -5.41
N ASP A 84 -2.58 3.31 -4.49
CA ASP A 84 -2.70 4.11 -3.26
C ASP A 84 -1.36 4.11 -2.47
N GLN A 85 -0.61 3.00 -2.48
CA GLN A 85 0.71 2.90 -1.86
C GLN A 85 1.76 3.74 -2.58
N PHE A 86 1.76 3.76 -3.91
CA PHE A 86 2.66 4.59 -4.70
C PHE A 86 2.35 6.08 -4.55
N ASP A 87 1.06 6.45 -4.47
CA ASP A 87 0.62 7.81 -4.15
C ASP A 87 1.13 8.23 -2.78
N PHE A 88 0.98 7.36 -1.77
CA PHE A 88 1.51 7.61 -0.43
C PHE A 88 3.03 7.85 -0.46
N TRP A 89 3.82 6.96 -1.09
CA TRP A 89 5.26 7.16 -1.22
C TRP A 89 5.61 8.48 -1.92
N PHE A 90 4.91 8.83 -3.00
CA PHE A 90 5.12 10.11 -3.69
C PHE A 90 4.85 11.32 -2.78
N LYS A 91 3.69 11.35 -2.10
CA LYS A 91 3.29 12.45 -1.21
C LYS A 91 4.26 12.63 -0.03
N GLU A 92 4.83 11.53 0.45
CA GLU A 92 5.85 11.54 1.52
C GLU A 92 7.26 11.88 1.01
N GLY A 93 7.42 12.23 -0.27
CA GLY A 93 8.71 12.62 -0.83
C GLY A 93 9.64 11.45 -1.14
N MET A 94 9.14 10.21 -1.19
CA MET A 94 9.96 9.01 -1.28
C MET A 94 10.26 8.63 -2.73
N GLY A 95 11.29 9.24 -3.33
CA GLY A 95 11.75 8.87 -4.67
C GLY A 95 12.20 7.40 -4.79
N PRO A 96 12.34 6.84 -6.01
CA PRO A 96 12.77 5.45 -6.20
C PRO A 96 14.10 5.11 -5.51
N ARG A 97 15.03 6.07 -5.42
CA ARG A 97 16.30 5.89 -4.70
C ARG A 97 16.09 5.78 -3.19
N TYR A 98 15.22 6.61 -2.62
CA TYR A 98 14.83 6.51 -1.22
C TYR A 98 14.13 5.19 -0.92
N VAL A 99 13.18 4.77 -1.76
CA VAL A 99 12.49 3.48 -1.61
C VAL A 99 13.49 2.32 -1.63
N LEU A 100 14.46 2.34 -2.55
CA LEU A 100 15.52 1.32 -2.62
C LEU A 100 16.39 1.30 -1.34
N ARG A 101 16.91 2.44 -0.93
CA ARG A 101 17.90 2.52 0.17
C ARG A 101 17.28 2.44 1.55
N THR A 102 16.14 3.08 1.77
CA THR A 102 15.53 3.19 3.09
C THR A 102 14.52 2.08 3.35
N LEU A 103 13.62 1.82 2.40
CA LEU A 103 12.56 0.82 2.60
C LEU A 103 13.05 -0.59 2.31
N PHE A 104 13.70 -0.79 1.15
CA PHE A 104 14.28 -2.09 0.78
C PHE A 104 15.64 -2.37 1.46
N LYS A 105 16.29 -1.35 2.03
CA LYS A 105 17.59 -1.47 2.72
C LYS A 105 18.67 -2.07 1.82
N ALA A 106 18.74 -1.59 0.59
CA ALA A 106 19.69 -2.04 -0.43
C ALA A 106 20.40 -0.85 -1.08
N GLU A 107 21.66 -1.04 -1.47
CA GLU A 107 22.42 -0.04 -2.22
C GLU A 107 22.16 -0.17 -3.72
N GLU A 108 21.94 -1.40 -4.19
CA GLU A 108 21.73 -1.72 -5.59
C GLU A 108 20.46 -2.55 -5.83
N GLU A 109 19.81 -2.34 -6.98
CA GLU A 109 18.60 -3.06 -7.35
C GLU A 109 18.77 -4.57 -7.48
N LYS A 110 19.97 -5.05 -7.78
CA LYS A 110 20.22 -6.51 -7.87
C LYS A 110 20.01 -7.21 -6.52
N GLU A 111 20.14 -6.49 -5.42
CA GLU A 111 20.05 -7.01 -4.05
C GLU A 111 18.59 -7.23 -3.59
N ILE A 112 17.62 -6.54 -4.19
CA ILE A 112 16.20 -6.62 -3.79
C ILE A 112 15.43 -7.76 -4.49
N GLY A 113 16.13 -8.58 -5.27
CA GLY A 113 15.59 -9.73 -6.00
C GLY A 113 14.61 -9.35 -7.13
N LYS A 114 14.12 -10.36 -7.86
CA LYS A 114 13.25 -10.15 -9.04
C LYS A 114 11.95 -9.40 -8.70
N LEU A 115 11.31 -9.75 -7.58
CA LEU A 115 10.05 -9.12 -7.18
C LEU A 115 10.26 -7.68 -6.71
N GLY A 116 11.32 -7.40 -5.93
CA GLY A 116 11.64 -6.04 -5.50
C GLY A 116 11.92 -5.12 -6.69
N ARG A 117 12.77 -5.56 -7.63
CA ARG A 117 13.05 -4.81 -8.87
C ARG A 117 11.78 -4.53 -9.66
N LYS A 118 10.87 -5.49 -9.73
CA LYS A 118 9.58 -5.31 -10.41
C LYS A 118 8.72 -4.24 -9.74
N ILE A 119 8.62 -4.25 -8.41
CA ILE A 119 7.86 -3.25 -7.66
C ILE A 119 8.48 -1.86 -7.85
N LEU A 120 9.80 -1.75 -7.77
CA LEU A 120 10.51 -0.49 -7.95
C LEU A 120 10.35 0.05 -9.37
N GLY A 121 10.37 -0.82 -10.39
CA GLY A 121 10.03 -0.48 -11.77
C GLY A 121 8.58 0.00 -11.92
N GLU A 122 7.62 -0.74 -11.37
CA GLU A 122 6.20 -0.34 -11.39
C GLU A 122 5.96 1.01 -10.69
N TYR A 123 6.73 1.32 -9.64
CA TYR A 123 6.69 2.63 -8.99
C TYR A 123 7.26 3.76 -9.88
N ARG A 124 8.37 3.51 -10.60
CA ARG A 124 8.88 4.49 -11.58
C ARG A 124 7.90 4.73 -12.71
N ASP A 125 7.28 3.68 -13.23
CA ASP A 125 6.27 3.79 -14.29
C ASP A 125 5.05 4.59 -13.79
N TYR A 126 4.66 4.38 -12.54
CA TYR A 126 3.62 5.16 -11.87
C TYR A 126 3.99 6.65 -11.82
N LEU A 127 5.18 6.98 -11.33
CA LEU A 127 5.65 8.36 -11.22
C LEU A 127 5.74 9.04 -12.58
N ASN A 128 6.35 8.38 -13.58
CA ASN A 128 6.48 8.92 -14.94
C ASN A 128 5.11 9.22 -15.57
N LYS A 129 4.09 8.41 -15.27
CA LYS A 129 2.74 8.58 -15.82
C LYS A 129 1.94 9.67 -15.10
N ASN A 130 2.00 9.73 -13.77
CA ASN A 130 1.08 10.56 -12.98
C ASN A 130 1.73 11.85 -12.45
N HIS A 131 3.06 11.88 -12.38
CA HIS A 131 3.86 12.97 -11.83
C HIS A 131 5.10 13.20 -12.69
N PRO A 132 5.00 13.61 -13.97
CA PRO A 132 6.13 13.61 -14.91
C PRO A 132 7.34 14.45 -14.46
N ASP A 133 7.14 15.43 -13.57
CA ASP A 133 8.20 16.25 -12.95
C ASP A 133 8.64 15.74 -11.57
N TRP A 134 8.33 14.49 -11.21
CA TRP A 134 8.64 13.93 -9.89
C TRP A 134 10.14 14.02 -9.58
N SER A 135 11.01 13.84 -10.57
CA SER A 135 12.47 13.89 -10.38
C SER A 135 13.01 15.27 -10.00
N LYS A 136 12.21 16.33 -10.15
CA LYS A 136 12.54 17.70 -9.69
C LYS A 136 12.04 17.96 -8.27
N THR A 137 11.13 17.13 -7.77
CA THR A 137 10.36 17.38 -6.54
C THR A 137 10.73 16.41 -5.42
N ILE A 138 11.22 15.21 -5.73
CA ILE A 138 11.62 14.19 -4.75
C ILE A 138 12.95 13.55 -5.17
N TYR A 139 13.90 13.40 -4.22
CA TYR A 139 15.26 12.89 -4.44
C TYR A 139 15.47 11.48 -3.87
#